data_AF-S4PBV9-F1
#
_entry.id   AF-S4PBV9-F1
#
_cell.length_a   1.000
_cell.length_b   1.000
_cell.length_c   1.000
_cell.angle_alpha   90.00
_cell.angle_beta   90.00
_cell.angle_gamma   90.00
#
_symmetry.space_group_name_H-M   'P 1'
#
loop_
_entity.id
_entity.type
_entity.pdbx_description
1 polymer ?
#
loop_
_entity_poly.entity_id
_entity_poly.type
_entity_poly.pdbx_seq_one_letter_code
_entity_poly.pdbx_strand_id
1 'polypeptide(L)'
;MYEQILKFGAEIVCALRRATAPVLVYIPPGAELRGGAWAVVDPSVNSLRMEMYADNDARGGVLEAEGIVEVKYRQRDILKTMHRLDPELLRLGARNNEIKDQINEISKNLDRRGSIDDVLIKTDAGKQAETRVR
;
A
#
# COMPACT_ATOMS: atom_id res chain seq x y z
N MET A 1 6.88 30.63 3.78
CA MET A 1 8.12 30.85 2.99
C MET A 1 8.43 32.34 2.77
N TYR A 2 7.41 33.20 2.60
CA TYR A 2 7.54 34.65 2.41
C TYR A 2 8.41 35.37 3.47
N GLU A 3 8.37 34.93 4.73
CA GLU A 3 9.20 35.49 5.83
C GLU A 3 10.63 34.92 5.91
N GLN A 4 11.21 34.53 4.77
CA GLN A 4 12.62 34.10 4.67
C GLN A 4 13.01 32.91 5.56
N ILE A 5 12.06 32.05 5.97
CA ILE A 5 12.33 30.89 6.85
C ILE A 5 13.45 29.98 6.33
N LEU A 6 13.61 29.85 5.01
CA LEU A 6 14.70 29.09 4.40
C LEU A 6 16.07 29.71 4.63
N LYS A 7 16.16 31.05 4.66
CA LYS A 7 17.42 31.76 4.92
C LYS A 7 17.87 31.49 6.35
N PHE A 8 16.96 31.60 7.31
CA PHE A 8 17.26 31.31 8.72
C PHE A 8 17.63 29.83 8.95
N GLY A 9 16.96 28.89 8.26
CA GLY A 9 17.37 27.48 8.29
C GLY A 9 18.80 27.25 7.79
N ALA A 10 19.20 27.93 6.72
CA ALA A 10 20.56 27.85 6.20
C ALA A 10 21.60 28.52 7.12
N GLU A 11 21.21 29.56 7.86
CA GLU A 11 22.08 30.21 8.85
C GLU A 11 22.45 29.27 10.01
N ILE A 12 21.52 28.39 10.44
CA ILE A 12 21.81 27.35 11.46
C ILE A 12 22.92 26.41 10.97
N VAL A 13 22.80 25.90 9.73
CA VAL A 13 23.80 25.01 9.14
C VAL A 13 25.15 25.72 9.00
N CYS A 14 25.14 26.98 8.56
CA CYS A 14 26.36 27.79 8.47
C CYS A 14 27.05 27.96 9.83
N ALA A 15 26.27 28.18 10.90
CA ALA A 15 26.79 28.36 12.25
C ALA A 15 27.37 27.05 12.79
N LEU A 16 26.65 25.93 12.69
CA LEU A 16 27.10 24.62 13.18
C LEU A 16 28.34 24.12 12.44
N ARG A 17 28.43 24.36 11.13
CA ARG A 17 29.61 24.03 10.34
C ARG A 17 30.87 24.77 10.79
N ARG A 18 30.72 26.01 11.27
CA ARG A 18 31.83 26.86 11.75
C ARG A 18 32.06 26.73 13.26
N ALA A 19 31.26 25.93 13.96
CA ALA A 19 31.41 25.73 15.39
C ALA A 19 32.78 25.10 15.71
N THR A 20 33.51 25.76 16.61
CA THR A 20 34.81 25.29 17.10
C THR A 20 34.68 24.50 18.40
N ALA A 21 33.67 24.80 19.20
CA ALA A 21 33.31 24.07 20.40
C ALA A 21 32.60 22.74 20.06
N PRO A 22 32.71 21.71 20.93
CA PRO A 22 31.88 20.52 20.83
C PRO A 22 30.39 20.88 20.93
N VAL A 23 29.56 20.25 20.09
CA VAL A 23 28.12 20.43 20.05
C VAL A 23 27.47 19.08 20.30
N LEU A 24 26.60 19.02 21.31
CA LEU A 24 25.84 17.83 21.64
C LEU A 24 24.37 18.06 21.31
N VAL A 25 23.83 17.23 20.42
CA VAL A 25 22.41 17.19 20.08
C VAL A 25 21.78 16.02 20.82
N TYR A 26 20.84 16.30 21.72
CA TYR A 26 20.11 15.27 22.45
C TYR A 26 18.62 15.36 22.13
N ILE A 27 18.03 14.24 21.69
CA ILE A 27 16.57 14.13 21.55
C ILE A 27 16.00 13.53 22.85
N PRO A 28 15.27 14.31 23.66
CA PRO A 28 14.73 13.84 24.94
C PRO A 28 13.55 12.87 24.77
N PRO A 29 13.15 12.17 25.85
CA PRO A 29 12.02 11.24 25.82
C PRO A 29 10.73 11.97 25.40
N GLY A 30 9.95 11.34 24.52
CA GLY A 30 8.72 11.90 23.98
C GLY A 30 8.89 13.03 22.95
N ALA A 31 10.13 13.49 22.70
CA ALA A 31 10.39 14.44 21.63
C ALA A 31 10.60 13.74 20.29
N GLU A 32 10.42 14.52 19.22
CA GLU A 32 10.63 14.03 17.87
C GLU A 32 11.49 14.97 17.02
N LEU A 33 12.27 14.37 16.14
CA LEU A 33 13.07 15.08 15.15
C LEU A 33 12.70 14.58 13.75
N ARG A 34 12.17 15.47 12.91
CA ARG A 34 11.61 15.12 11.60
C ARG A 34 12.23 15.89 10.45
N GLY A 35 12.26 15.25 9.28
CA GLY A 35 12.45 15.90 7.98
C GLY A 35 13.52 16.99 7.95
N GLY A 36 13.10 18.22 7.62
CA GLY A 36 14.01 19.37 7.51
C GLY A 36 14.66 19.81 8.83
N ALA A 37 14.00 19.56 9.97
CA ALA A 37 14.59 19.87 11.27
C ALA A 37 15.78 18.96 11.57
N TRP A 38 15.71 17.68 11.18
CA TRP A 38 16.85 16.77 11.26
C TRP A 38 17.99 17.27 10.37
N ALA A 39 17.69 17.61 9.12
CA ALA A 39 18.69 17.98 8.13
C ALA A 39 19.60 19.14 8.56
N VAL A 40 19.10 20.08 9.38
CA VAL A 40 19.88 21.23 9.83
C VAL A 40 20.75 20.97 11.06
N VAL A 41 20.45 19.95 11.86
CA VAL A 41 21.19 19.59 13.09
C VAL A 41 21.96 18.27 12.98
N ASP A 42 22.01 17.67 11.78
CA ASP A 42 22.67 16.39 11.58
C ASP A 42 24.18 16.46 11.86
N PRO A 43 24.77 15.47 12.56
CA PRO A 43 26.20 15.43 12.83
C PRO A 43 27.09 15.48 11.59
N SER A 44 26.60 15.08 10.41
CA SER A 44 27.36 15.17 9.16
C SER A 44 27.69 16.62 8.75
N VAL A 45 26.99 17.62 9.29
CA VAL A 45 27.32 19.03 9.09
C VAL A 45 28.72 19.36 9.61
N ASN A 46 29.13 18.76 10.75
CA ASN A 46 30.45 18.93 11.35
C ASN A 46 30.82 17.70 12.21
N SER A 47 31.21 16.62 11.53
CA SER A 47 31.45 15.31 12.16
C SER A 47 32.60 15.27 13.17
N LEU A 48 33.48 16.28 13.19
CA LEU A 48 34.57 16.37 14.16
C LEU A 48 34.16 16.98 15.50
N ARG A 49 33.04 17.71 15.52
CA ARG A 49 32.60 18.49 16.69
C ARG A 49 31.19 18.17 17.13
N MET A 50 30.37 17.57 16.27
CA MET A 50 28.97 17.26 16.55
C MET A 50 28.79 15.79 16.92
N GLU A 51 28.08 15.56 18.01
CA GLU A 51 27.59 14.24 18.42
C GLU A 51 26.07 14.32 18.64
N MET A 52 25.37 13.24 18.28
CA MET A 52 23.92 13.16 18.43
C MET A 52 23.53 11.89 19.17
N TYR A 53 22.68 12.09 20.18
CA TYR A 53 22.13 11.03 21.01
C TYR A 53 20.60 11.17 21.03
N ALA A 54 19.92 10.03 21.14
CA ALA A 54 18.47 9.99 21.25
C ALA A 54 18.09 9.08 22.40
N ASP A 55 17.07 9.51 23.16
CA ASP A 55 16.44 8.66 24.16
C ASP A 55 15.74 7.46 23.51
N ASN A 56 15.56 6.36 24.24
CA ASN A 56 14.84 5.18 23.75
C ASN A 56 13.37 5.49 23.40
N ASP A 57 12.76 6.45 24.10
CA ASP A 57 11.39 6.90 23.86
C ASP A 57 11.30 8.05 22.87
N ALA A 58 12.43 8.54 22.34
CA ALA A 58 12.43 9.54 21.29
C ALA A 58 11.92 8.96 19.96
N ARG A 59 11.51 9.85 19.05
CA ARG A 59 11.08 9.48 17.69
C ARG A 59 11.85 10.26 16.64
N GLY A 60 12.09 9.62 15.50
CA GLY A 60 12.90 10.20 14.44
C GLY A 60 12.53 9.64 13.08
N GLY A 61 12.55 10.48 12.05
CA GLY A 61 12.31 10.02 10.68
C GLY A 61 12.05 11.15 9.69
N VAL A 62 11.84 10.78 8.43
CA VAL A 62 11.60 11.77 7.36
C VAL A 62 10.24 12.46 7.53
N LEU A 63 9.20 11.67 7.85
CA LEU A 63 7.83 12.12 8.04
C LEU A 63 7.28 11.55 9.35
N GLU A 64 6.17 12.13 9.81
CA GLU A 64 5.33 11.57 10.86
C GLU A 64 4.71 10.23 10.43
N ALA A 65 4.28 9.42 11.40
CA ALA A 65 3.75 8.09 11.12
C ALA A 65 2.55 8.14 10.16
N GLU A 66 1.66 9.11 10.36
CA GLU A 66 0.49 9.33 9.51
C GLU A 66 0.88 9.63 8.05
N GLY A 67 1.85 10.53 7.85
CA GLY A 67 2.34 10.88 6.52
C GLY A 67 3.04 9.72 5.80
N ILE A 68 3.78 8.86 6.52
CA ILE A 68 4.39 7.67 5.91
C ILE A 68 3.33 6.68 5.44
N VAL A 69 2.29 6.45 6.25
CA VAL A 69 1.20 5.52 5.92
C VAL A 69 0.46 5.99 4.68
N GLU A 70 0.14 7.28 4.58
CA GLU A 70 -0.54 7.84 3.43
C GLU A 70 0.25 7.66 2.12
N VAL A 71 1.58 7.80 2.17
CA VAL A 71 2.44 7.67 0.99
C VAL A 71 2.71 6.22 0.63
N LYS A 72 3.13 5.39 1.60
CA LYS A 72 3.67 4.05 1.36
C LYS A 72 2.68 2.92 1.60
N TYR A 73 1.64 3.12 2.40
CA TYR A 73 0.74 2.06 2.84
C TYR A 73 -0.72 2.40 2.51
N ARG A 74 -0.96 2.59 1.20
CA ARG A 74 -2.25 3.00 0.65
C ARG A 74 -3.31 1.90 0.80
N GLN A 75 -4.57 2.25 0.53
CA GLN A 75 -5.74 1.36 0.65
C GLN A 75 -5.54 -0.04 0.06
N ARG A 76 -4.92 -0.16 -1.11
CA ARG A 76 -4.64 -1.47 -1.74
C ARG A 76 -3.80 -2.37 -0.84
N ASP A 77 -2.77 -1.82 -0.21
CA ASP A 77 -1.82 -2.59 0.60
C ASP A 77 -2.38 -2.84 2.00
N ILE A 78 -3.23 -1.94 2.52
CA ILE A 78 -4.10 -2.19 3.68
C ILE A 78 -5.00 -3.40 3.41
N LEU A 79 -5.76 -3.40 2.30
CA LEU A 79 -6.66 -4.50 1.94
C LEU A 79 -5.92 -5.84 1.80
N LYS A 80 -4.74 -5.85 1.17
CA LYS A 80 -3.91 -7.06 1.10
C LYS A 80 -3.55 -7.60 2.48
N THR A 81 -3.18 -6.72 3.41
CA THR A 81 -2.84 -7.14 4.77
C THR A 81 -4.06 -7.60 5.56
N MET A 82 -5.23 -6.96 5.36
CA MET A 82 -6.49 -7.43 5.92
C MET A 82 -6.80 -8.85 5.46
N HIS A 83 -6.74 -9.12 4.15
CA HIS A 83 -6.93 -10.46 3.59
C HIS A 83 -5.87 -11.49 4.01
N ARG A 84 -4.74 -11.07 4.59
CA ARG A 84 -3.69 -11.97 5.08
C ARG A 84 -3.83 -12.28 6.57
N LEU A 85 -4.25 -11.31 7.38
CA LEU A 85 -4.20 -11.40 8.84
C LEU A 85 -5.58 -11.64 9.47
N ASP A 86 -6.66 -11.18 8.83
CA ASP A 86 -8.02 -11.29 9.36
C ASP A 86 -8.61 -12.69 9.09
N PRO A 87 -8.92 -13.48 10.15
CA PRO A 87 -9.43 -14.84 9.98
C PRO A 87 -10.79 -14.93 9.27
N GLU A 88 -11.68 -13.96 9.47
CA GLU A 88 -12.99 -13.96 8.82
C GLU A 88 -12.87 -13.62 7.33
N LEU A 89 -12.03 -12.64 6.97
CA LEU A 89 -11.76 -12.33 5.56
C LEU A 89 -11.07 -13.49 4.84
N LEU A 90 -10.21 -14.24 5.52
CA LEU A 90 -9.63 -15.47 4.99
C LEU A 90 -10.70 -16.53 4.72
N ARG A 91 -11.58 -16.78 5.69
CA ARG A 91 -12.70 -17.74 5.55
C ARG A 91 -13.63 -17.35 4.40
N LEU A 92 -14.02 -16.08 4.34
CA LEU A 92 -14.86 -15.55 3.26
C LEU A 92 -14.15 -15.60 1.91
N GLY A 93 -12.84 -15.33 1.88
CA GLY A 93 -12.01 -15.44 0.68
C GLY A 93 -11.97 -16.87 0.13
N ALA A 94 -11.77 -17.87 1.00
CA ALA A 94 -11.81 -19.28 0.63
C ALA A 94 -13.19 -19.67 0.09
N ARG A 95 -14.26 -19.28 0.79
CA ARG A 95 -15.64 -19.55 0.34
C ARG A 95 -15.96 -18.90 -1.01
N ASN A 96 -15.47 -17.69 -1.26
CA ASN A 96 -15.66 -16.99 -2.52
C ASN A 96 -14.92 -17.71 -3.68
N ASN A 97 -13.75 -18.28 -3.42
CA ASN A 97 -13.04 -19.10 -4.40
C ASN A 97 -13.81 -20.40 -4.71
N GLU A 98 -14.31 -21.11 -3.70
CA GLU A 98 -15.15 -22.30 -3.91
C GLU A 98 -16.37 -22.01 -4.80
N ILE A 99 -17.06 -20.89 -4.55
CA ILE A 99 -18.24 -20.49 -5.33
C ILE A 99 -17.84 -20.16 -6.78
N LYS A 100 -16.70 -19.49 -6.99
CA LYS A 100 -16.21 -19.20 -8.35
C LYS A 100 -15.89 -20.47 -9.13
N ASP A 101 -15.31 -21.47 -8.48
CA ASP A 101 -15.01 -22.76 -9.11
C ASP A 101 -16.30 -23.49 -9.52
N GLN A 102 -17.31 -23.48 -8.65
CA GLN A 102 -18.64 -24.02 -8.96
C GLN A 102 -19.29 -23.32 -10.16
N ILE A 103 -19.22 -21.99 -10.22
CA ILE A 103 -19.76 -21.21 -11.36
C ILE A 103 -19.02 -21.59 -12.66
N ASN A 104 -17.69 -21.68 -12.62
CA ASN A 104 -16.89 -22.04 -13.77
C ASN A 104 -17.21 -23.46 -14.30
N GLU A 105 -17.46 -24.41 -13.41
CA GLU A 105 -17.90 -25.76 -13.79
C GLU A 105 -19.28 -25.75 -14.43
N ILE A 106 -20.23 -24.99 -13.87
CA ILE A 106 -21.57 -24.84 -14.41
C ILE A 106 -21.51 -24.23 -15.83
N SER A 107 -20.75 -23.15 -16.03
CA SER A 107 -20.56 -22.53 -17.35
C SER A 107 -19.98 -23.52 -18.37
N LYS A 108 -18.94 -24.29 -18.00
CA LYS A 108 -18.37 -25.32 -18.90
C LYS A 108 -19.39 -26.41 -19.26
N ASN A 109 -20.25 -26.78 -18.33
CA ASN A 109 -21.29 -27.78 -18.57
C ASN A 109 -22.44 -27.24 -19.45
N LEU A 110 -22.73 -25.94 -19.37
CA LEU A 110 -23.66 -25.25 -20.28
C LEU A 110 -23.09 -25.16 -21.70
N ASP A 111 -21.83 -24.79 -21.87
CA ASP A 111 -21.17 -24.71 -23.18
C ASP A 111 -21.10 -26.09 -23.86
N ARG A 112 -20.87 -27.16 -23.08
CA ARG A 112 -20.88 -28.55 -23.57
C ARG A 112 -22.25 -29.06 -23.99
N ARG A 113 -23.33 -28.50 -23.46
CA ARG A 113 -24.69 -28.90 -23.84
C ARG A 113 -25.10 -28.34 -25.21
N GLY A 114 -24.32 -27.42 -25.80
CA GLY A 114 -24.61 -26.83 -27.11
C GLY A 114 -25.94 -26.08 -27.12
N SER A 115 -26.18 -25.29 -28.16
CA SER A 115 -27.50 -24.73 -28.41
C SER A 115 -28.54 -25.86 -28.37
N ILE A 116 -29.68 -25.62 -27.70
CA ILE A 116 -30.83 -26.53 -27.61
C ILE A 116 -31.30 -26.99 -29.01
N ASP A 117 -30.88 -26.30 -30.06
CA ASP A 117 -31.19 -26.57 -31.46
C ASP A 117 -30.76 -27.97 -31.96
N ASP A 118 -29.67 -28.56 -31.44
CA ASP A 118 -29.16 -29.85 -31.95
C ASP A 118 -29.85 -31.10 -31.36
N VAL A 119 -30.67 -30.91 -30.31
CA VAL A 119 -31.40 -32.00 -29.65
C VAL A 119 -32.83 -32.10 -30.18
N LEU A 120 -33.44 -31.00 -30.64
CA LEU A 120 -34.84 -31.00 -31.09
C LEU A 120 -35.04 -31.66 -32.47
N ILE A 121 -34.05 -31.69 -33.35
CA ILE A 121 -34.18 -32.24 -34.72
C ILE A 121 -33.67 -33.68 -34.79
N LYS A 122 -34.20 -34.58 -33.94
CA LYS A 122 -33.90 -36.03 -34.03
C LYS A 122 -35.11 -36.95 -33.98
N THR A 123 -36.32 -36.41 -33.91
CA THR A 123 -37.54 -37.21 -34.11
C THR A 123 -37.94 -37.17 -35.58
N ASP A 124 -38.25 -38.33 -36.14
CA ASP A 124 -38.68 -38.47 -37.55
C ASP A 124 -39.90 -37.60 -37.89
N ALA A 125 -40.71 -37.27 -36.88
CA ALA A 125 -41.82 -36.32 -36.97
C ALA A 125 -41.36 -34.88 -37.35
N GLY A 126 -40.19 -34.43 -36.87
CA GLY A 126 -39.65 -33.10 -37.17
C GLY A 126 -39.17 -32.96 -38.62
N LYS A 127 -38.55 -34.02 -39.17
CA LYS A 127 -38.10 -34.06 -40.58
C LYS A 127 -39.28 -34.09 -41.57
N GLN A 128 -40.38 -34.76 -41.22
CA GLN A 128 -41.59 -34.77 -42.05
C GLN A 128 -42.31 -33.42 -42.08
N ALA A 129 -42.21 -32.62 -41.00
CA ALA A 129 -42.81 -31.30 -40.94
C ALA A 129 -42.08 -30.28 -41.85
N GLU A 130 -40.74 -30.29 -41.90
CA GLU A 130 -39.99 -29.41 -42.82
C GLU A 130 -40.23 -29.73 -44.30
N THR A 131 -40.42 -31.01 -44.64
CA THR A 131 -40.62 -31.42 -46.05
C THR A 131 -41.99 -30.95 -46.59
N ARG A 132 -42.97 -30.70 -45.71
CA ARG A 132 -44.30 -30.18 -46.08
C ARG A 132 -44.36 -28.65 -46.24
N VAL A 133 -43.32 -27.93 -45.83
CA VAL A 133 -43.28 -26.46 -45.83
C VAL A 133 -42.45 -25.91 -47.01
N ARG A 134 -41.91 -26.77 -47.88
CA ARG A 134 -41.31 -26.38 -49.17
C ARG A 134 -42.26 -26.58 -50.34
#